data_AF-A0A957TSI8-F1
#
_entry.id   AF-A0A957TSI8-F1
#
_cell.length_a   1.000
_cell.length_b   1.000
_cell.length_c   1.000
_cell.angle_alpha   90.00
_cell.angle_beta   90.00
_cell.angle_gamma   90.00
#
_symmetry.space_group_name_H-M   'P 1'
#
loop_
_entity.id
_entity.type
_entity.pdbx_description
1 polymer ?
#
loop_
_entity_poly.entity_id
_entity_poly.type
_entity_poly.pdbx_seq_one_letter_code
_entity_poly.pdbx_strand_id
1 'polypeptide(L)'
;MTTQSRLKITDIKLHKIRVIRDLGWIEPAWNVGGKMPFTEGGGTVTEIFTDGGISGIGPGAHPEVIAAARTHLVGKDPFDTEQHASTMRYYAAQLPYRGAAGIDIALWDIIGKACGQPLYKLWGGGKDKVPAYASMVRLSTPEERADLAVRLADEGWQAIKLRIHYQTMKEDVALVEAVVDAVGDRMAVMVDANQAQSSGNWQPGIQWTFHRAMQTAIELDQLGVYWFEEPLPRFAFADLARINA
;
A
#
# COMPACT_ATOMS: atom_id res chain seq x y z
N MET A 1 -29.56 27.81 21.95
CA MET A 1 -28.52 26.96 21.36
C MET A 1 -29.11 25.58 21.21
N THR A 2 -29.51 25.20 19.99
CA THR A 2 -29.95 23.83 19.70
C THR A 2 -28.74 22.92 19.88
N THR A 3 -28.77 22.06 20.88
CA THR A 3 -27.82 20.95 21.01
C THR A 3 -27.99 20.08 19.78
N GLN A 4 -27.08 20.23 18.80
CA GLN A 4 -27.04 19.35 17.64
C GLN A 4 -26.86 17.93 18.18
N SER A 5 -27.84 17.07 17.93
CA SER A 5 -27.79 15.68 18.39
C SER A 5 -26.54 15.03 17.81
N ARG A 6 -25.74 14.39 18.67
CA ARG A 6 -24.59 13.61 18.22
C ARG A 6 -25.05 12.56 17.22
N LEU A 7 -24.35 12.47 16.09
CA LEU A 7 -24.55 11.41 15.10
C LEU A 7 -24.37 10.05 15.78
N LYS A 8 -25.14 9.06 15.36
CA LYS A 8 -24.99 7.70 15.84
C LYS A 8 -24.84 6.74 14.69
N ILE A 9 -23.92 5.80 14.83
CA ILE A 9 -23.79 4.67 13.93
C ILE A 9 -25.05 3.81 14.04
N THR A 10 -25.68 3.48 12.91
CA THR A 10 -26.91 2.68 12.86
C THR A 10 -26.68 1.27 12.34
N ASP A 11 -25.72 1.09 11.44
CA ASP A 11 -25.34 -0.22 10.92
C ASP A 11 -23.93 -0.19 10.32
N ILE A 12 -23.34 -1.38 10.16
CA ILE A 12 -22.03 -1.61 9.54
C ILE A 12 -22.20 -2.79 8.59
N LYS A 13 -21.85 -2.62 7.32
CA LYS A 13 -22.00 -3.65 6.29
C LYS A 13 -20.70 -3.90 5.56
N LEU A 14 -20.51 -5.16 5.17
CA LEU A 14 -19.45 -5.56 4.26
C LEU A 14 -20.10 -5.92 2.93
N HIS A 15 -19.83 -5.10 1.92
CA HIS A 15 -20.37 -5.27 0.57
C HIS A 15 -19.36 -6.05 -0.26
N LYS A 16 -19.82 -7.12 -0.90
CA LYS A 16 -19.04 -7.80 -1.95
C LYS A 16 -19.24 -7.06 -3.26
N ILE A 17 -18.16 -6.58 -3.84
CA ILE A 17 -18.21 -5.94 -5.15
C ILE A 17 -18.27 -7.04 -6.21
N ARG A 18 -19.14 -6.87 -7.19
CA ARG A 18 -19.26 -7.77 -8.33
C ARG A 18 -17.99 -7.71 -9.18
N VAL A 19 -17.48 -8.88 -9.60
CA VAL A 19 -16.47 -8.96 -10.65
C VAL A 19 -17.14 -8.59 -11.98
N ILE A 20 -16.63 -7.55 -12.64
CA ILE A 20 -17.13 -7.06 -13.92
C ILE A 20 -16.43 -7.80 -15.05
N ARG A 21 -15.10 -7.93 -14.97
CA ARG A 21 -14.28 -8.51 -16.02
C ARG A 21 -13.00 -9.14 -15.44
N ASP A 22 -12.60 -10.26 -16.01
CA ASP A 22 -11.29 -10.88 -15.80
C ASP A 22 -10.26 -10.22 -16.72
N LEU A 23 -9.16 -9.74 -16.14
CA LEU A 23 -8.06 -9.08 -16.87
C LEU A 23 -6.85 -10.02 -17.06
N GLY A 24 -6.99 -11.29 -16.69
CA GLY A 24 -5.96 -12.29 -16.75
C GLY A 24 -5.13 -12.34 -15.48
N TRP A 25 -3.85 -12.66 -15.64
CA TRP A 25 -2.91 -12.83 -14.54
C TRP A 25 -1.59 -12.15 -14.84
N ILE A 26 -0.88 -11.78 -13.78
CA ILE A 26 0.52 -11.37 -13.85
C ILE A 26 1.37 -12.31 -13.00
N GLU A 27 2.63 -12.47 -13.37
CA GLU A 27 3.65 -13.06 -12.50
C GLU A 27 4.31 -11.93 -11.72
N PRO A 28 4.00 -11.76 -10.41
CA PRO A 28 4.57 -10.68 -9.63
C PRO A 28 5.99 -11.04 -9.18
N ALA A 29 6.82 -10.01 -8.99
CA ALA A 29 8.20 -10.10 -8.53
C ALA A 29 8.35 -10.97 -7.27
N TRP A 30 7.44 -10.88 -6.32
CA TRP A 30 7.50 -11.63 -5.06
C TRP A 30 6.95 -13.08 -5.14
N ASN A 31 6.54 -13.55 -6.32
CA ASN A 31 6.04 -14.91 -6.53
C ASN A 31 6.42 -15.41 -7.94
N VAL A 32 7.72 -15.56 -8.20
CA VAL A 32 8.26 -16.01 -9.49
C VAL A 32 7.71 -17.40 -9.84
N GLY A 33 7.23 -17.57 -11.08
CA GLY A 33 6.49 -18.74 -11.55
C GLY A 33 5.02 -18.82 -11.08
N GLY A 34 4.60 -17.91 -10.20
CA GLY A 34 3.25 -17.81 -9.69
C GLY A 34 2.33 -16.97 -10.57
N LYS A 35 1.02 -17.10 -10.36
CA LYS A 35 0.00 -16.32 -11.07
C LYS A 35 -0.85 -15.54 -10.09
N MET A 36 -0.83 -14.22 -10.23
CA MET A 36 -1.71 -13.32 -9.49
C MET A 36 -2.82 -12.83 -10.43
N PRO A 37 -4.09 -13.22 -10.19
CA PRO A 37 -5.19 -12.79 -11.04
C PRO A 37 -5.49 -11.30 -10.85
N PHE A 38 -5.93 -10.65 -11.92
CA PHE A 38 -6.45 -9.29 -11.88
C PHE A 38 -7.86 -9.26 -12.42
N THR A 39 -8.72 -8.50 -11.76
CA THR A 39 -10.10 -8.30 -12.17
C THR A 39 -10.46 -6.82 -12.12
N GLU A 40 -11.36 -6.42 -13.01
CA GLU A 40 -12.12 -5.19 -12.86
C GLU A 40 -13.32 -5.44 -11.94
N GLY A 41 -13.44 -4.66 -10.88
CA GLY A 41 -14.33 -4.98 -9.77
C GLY A 41 -13.82 -6.16 -8.93
N GLY A 42 -14.70 -6.76 -8.14
CA GLY A 42 -14.31 -7.74 -7.13
C GLY A 42 -13.79 -7.09 -5.84
N GLY A 43 -13.49 -7.94 -4.84
CA GLY A 43 -13.14 -7.49 -3.50
C GLY A 43 -14.35 -7.12 -2.65
N THR A 44 -14.09 -6.40 -1.56
CA THR A 44 -15.09 -5.99 -0.58
C THR A 44 -14.89 -4.55 -0.15
N VAL A 45 -15.98 -3.89 0.26
CA VAL A 45 -16.00 -2.54 0.82
C VAL A 45 -16.78 -2.57 2.14
N THR A 46 -16.26 -1.88 3.15
CA THR A 46 -16.99 -1.63 4.38
C THR A 46 -17.78 -0.34 4.26
N GLU A 47 -19.07 -0.38 4.53
CA GLU A 47 -19.93 0.81 4.63
C GLU A 47 -20.53 0.93 6.04
N ILE A 48 -20.44 2.12 6.63
CA ILE A 48 -20.99 2.43 7.95
C ILE A 48 -22.08 3.49 7.78
N PHE A 49 -23.25 3.23 8.35
CA PHE A 49 -24.41 4.11 8.25
C PHE A 49 -24.61 4.89 9.55
N THR A 50 -25.17 6.09 9.45
CA THR A 50 -25.54 6.91 10.60
C THR A 50 -27.02 7.28 10.60
N ASP A 51 -27.53 7.72 11.74
CA ASP A 51 -28.91 8.23 11.90
C ASP A 51 -29.12 9.62 11.25
N GLY A 52 -28.03 10.34 10.96
CA GLY A 52 -28.06 11.61 10.22
C GLY A 52 -28.09 11.46 8.70
N GLY A 53 -28.27 10.26 8.16
CA GLY A 53 -28.31 10.00 6.72
C GLY A 53 -26.95 10.08 6.02
N ILE A 54 -25.85 10.18 6.78
CA ILE A 54 -24.48 10.13 6.26
C ILE A 54 -23.99 8.69 6.34
N SER A 55 -23.36 8.19 5.28
CA SER A 55 -22.60 6.94 5.31
C SER A 55 -21.13 7.16 4.99
N GLY A 56 -20.29 6.29 5.53
CA GLY A 56 -18.85 6.25 5.28
C GLY A 56 -18.42 4.97 4.61
N ILE A 57 -17.45 5.06 3.71
CA ILE A 57 -16.91 3.94 2.97
C ILE A 57 -15.41 3.74 3.24
N GLY A 58 -14.99 2.49 3.31
CA GLY A 58 -13.60 2.10 3.41
C GLY A 58 -13.33 0.78 2.70
N PRO A 59 -12.06 0.40 2.48
CA PRO A 59 -11.71 -0.93 2.01
C PRO A 59 -12.37 -2.01 2.86
N GLY A 60 -12.67 -3.18 2.30
CA GLY A 60 -13.34 -4.24 3.04
C GLY A 60 -12.53 -4.70 4.24
N ALA A 61 -13.11 -4.54 5.43
CA ALA A 61 -12.60 -5.18 6.65
C ALA A 61 -12.74 -6.71 6.56
N HIS A 62 -11.97 -7.42 7.39
CA HIS A 62 -12.05 -8.86 7.51
C HIS A 62 -13.47 -9.26 7.96
N PRO A 63 -14.12 -10.25 7.32
CA PRO A 63 -15.50 -10.62 7.64
C PRO A 63 -15.74 -10.94 9.13
N GLU A 64 -14.74 -11.55 9.78
CA GLU A 64 -14.83 -11.94 11.20
C GLU A 64 -14.96 -10.75 12.16
N VAL A 65 -14.51 -9.54 11.79
CA VAL A 65 -14.62 -8.38 12.68
C VAL A 65 -15.97 -7.67 12.58
N ILE A 66 -16.79 -7.96 11.57
CA ILE A 66 -18.02 -7.20 11.30
C ILE A 66 -19.07 -7.41 12.40
N ALA A 67 -19.21 -8.63 12.93
CA ALA A 67 -20.14 -8.90 14.01
C ALA A 67 -19.75 -8.13 15.29
N ALA A 68 -18.47 -8.16 15.67
CA ALA A 68 -17.97 -7.38 16.79
C ALA A 68 -18.14 -5.87 16.56
N ALA A 69 -17.83 -5.39 15.35
CA ALA A 69 -18.02 -3.99 15.00
C ALA A 69 -19.48 -3.57 15.23
N ARG A 70 -20.46 -4.32 14.74
CA ARG A 70 -21.88 -4.02 14.97
C ARG A 70 -22.22 -3.99 16.46
N THR A 71 -21.80 -5.01 17.21
CA THR A 71 -22.07 -5.12 18.66
C THR A 71 -21.55 -3.92 19.45
N HIS A 72 -20.38 -3.41 19.11
CA HIS A 72 -19.69 -2.41 19.92
C HIS A 72 -19.83 -0.96 19.43
N LEU A 73 -20.02 -0.76 18.12
CA LEU A 73 -20.02 0.57 17.52
C LEU A 73 -21.44 1.09 17.23
N VAL A 74 -22.43 0.24 16.97
CA VAL A 74 -23.82 0.72 16.73
C VAL A 74 -24.35 1.45 17.96
N GLY A 75 -24.99 2.60 17.73
CA GLY A 75 -25.46 3.53 18.74
C GLY A 75 -24.39 4.48 19.30
N LYS A 76 -23.12 4.35 18.88
CA LYS A 76 -22.01 5.22 19.30
C LYS A 76 -21.79 6.37 18.32
N ASP A 77 -21.10 7.39 18.81
CA ASP A 77 -20.71 8.55 18.01
C ASP A 77 -19.55 8.17 17.07
N PRO A 78 -19.66 8.37 15.74
CA PRO A 78 -18.56 8.07 14.82
C PRO A 78 -17.28 8.88 15.09
N PHE A 79 -17.36 10.00 15.82
CA PHE A 79 -16.22 10.84 16.18
C PHE A 79 -15.36 10.24 17.30
N ASP A 80 -15.81 9.20 18.00
CA ASP A 80 -15.06 8.50 19.05
C ASP A 80 -13.99 7.56 18.46
N THR A 81 -13.23 8.04 17.47
CA THR A 81 -12.30 7.26 16.60
C THR A 81 -11.30 6.43 17.39
N GLU A 82 -10.64 7.00 18.40
CA GLU A 82 -9.67 6.26 19.21
C GLU A 82 -10.30 5.13 20.02
N GLN A 83 -11.53 5.33 20.51
CA GLN A 83 -12.28 4.27 21.21
C GLN A 83 -12.66 3.15 20.25
N HIS A 84 -13.11 3.48 19.05
CA HIS A 84 -13.42 2.52 18.00
C HIS A 84 -12.17 1.75 17.56
N ALA A 85 -11.07 2.45 17.30
CA ALA A 85 -9.80 1.85 16.91
C ALA A 85 -9.23 0.95 18.01
N SER A 86 -9.32 1.33 19.28
CA SER A 86 -8.91 0.50 20.42
C SER A 86 -9.75 -0.78 20.51
N THR A 87 -11.07 -0.64 20.41
CA THR A 87 -12.00 -1.77 20.43
C THR A 87 -11.74 -2.72 19.27
N MET A 88 -11.63 -2.20 18.05
CA MET A 88 -11.42 -3.04 16.87
C MET A 88 -10.03 -3.69 16.84
N ARG A 89 -9.00 -3.06 17.42
CA ARG A 89 -7.68 -3.68 17.60
C ARG A 89 -7.75 -4.94 18.46
N TYR A 90 -8.56 -4.95 19.51
CA TYR A 90 -8.76 -6.13 20.36
C TYR A 90 -9.36 -7.30 19.55
N TYR A 91 -10.43 -7.05 18.79
CA TYR A 91 -11.10 -8.09 18.00
C TYR A 91 -10.31 -8.53 16.76
N ALA A 92 -9.45 -7.66 16.21
CA ALA A 92 -8.61 -7.98 15.06
C ALA A 92 -7.24 -8.56 15.44
N ALA A 93 -6.92 -8.71 16.73
CA ALA A 93 -5.57 -9.00 17.20
C ALA A 93 -4.97 -10.30 16.64
N GLN A 94 -5.81 -11.31 16.43
CA GLN A 94 -5.40 -12.63 15.93
C GLN A 94 -5.57 -12.78 14.41
N LEU A 95 -6.06 -11.74 13.73
CA LEU A 95 -6.30 -11.80 12.29
C LEU A 95 -5.03 -11.46 11.51
N PRO A 96 -4.76 -12.16 10.40
CA PRO A 96 -3.75 -11.76 9.45
C PRO A 96 -3.95 -10.29 9.03
N TYR A 97 -2.87 -9.51 9.03
CA TYR A 97 -2.88 -8.10 8.65
C TYR A 97 -3.83 -7.19 9.45
N ARG A 98 -4.28 -7.61 10.65
CA ARG A 98 -5.10 -6.79 11.59
C ARG A 98 -6.31 -6.14 10.90
N GLY A 99 -7.09 -6.94 10.17
CA GLY A 99 -8.09 -6.53 9.18
C GLY A 99 -9.31 -5.70 9.62
N ALA A 100 -9.15 -4.70 10.49
CA ALA A 100 -10.18 -3.73 10.85
C ALA A 100 -9.97 -2.33 10.24
N ALA A 101 -8.88 -2.08 9.51
CA ALA A 101 -8.56 -0.77 8.95
C ALA A 101 -9.69 -0.19 8.07
N GLY A 102 -10.43 -1.05 7.37
CA GLY A 102 -11.61 -0.67 6.60
C GLY A 102 -12.71 0.05 7.39
N ILE A 103 -12.89 -0.33 8.66
CA ILE A 103 -13.86 0.30 9.56
C ILE A 103 -13.38 1.70 9.96
N ASP A 104 -12.11 1.84 10.33
CA ASP A 104 -11.52 3.13 10.72
C ASP A 104 -11.57 4.14 9.57
N ILE A 105 -11.22 3.72 8.36
CA ILE A 105 -11.30 4.56 7.15
C ILE A 105 -12.74 5.00 6.88
N ALA A 106 -13.73 4.11 7.02
CA ALA A 106 -15.14 4.44 6.84
C ALA A 106 -15.64 5.44 7.91
N LEU A 107 -15.18 5.34 9.16
CA LEU A 107 -15.50 6.31 10.21
C LEU A 107 -14.92 7.69 9.89
N TRP A 108 -13.67 7.75 9.40
CA TRP A 108 -13.07 9.00 8.95
C TRP A 108 -13.83 9.60 7.76
N ASP A 109 -14.28 8.80 6.80
CA ASP A 109 -15.12 9.28 5.70
C ASP A 109 -16.45 9.90 6.20
N ILE A 110 -17.09 9.30 7.23
CA ILE A 110 -18.25 9.93 7.92
C ILE A 110 -17.87 11.29 8.50
N ILE A 111 -16.75 11.38 9.21
CA ILE A 111 -16.29 12.62 9.85
C ILE A 111 -16.05 13.71 8.81
N GLY A 112 -15.38 13.38 7.71
CA GLY A 112 -15.18 14.28 6.57
C GLY A 112 -16.50 14.83 6.03
N LYS A 113 -17.44 13.93 5.74
CA LYS A 113 -18.77 14.29 5.21
C LYS A 113 -19.60 15.09 6.21
N ALA A 114 -19.59 14.73 7.49
CA ALA A 114 -20.30 15.44 8.55
C ALA A 114 -19.76 16.85 8.77
N CYS A 115 -18.44 17.04 8.61
CA CYS A 115 -17.80 18.35 8.67
C CYS A 115 -17.88 19.14 7.35
N GLY A 116 -18.33 18.52 6.26
CA GLY A 116 -18.31 19.12 4.92
C GLY A 116 -16.89 19.45 4.43
N GLN A 117 -15.89 18.67 4.84
CA GLN A 117 -14.48 18.90 4.52
C GLN A 117 -13.81 17.63 4.01
N PRO A 118 -12.88 17.73 3.05
CA PRO A 118 -12.03 16.60 2.72
C PRO A 118 -11.08 16.28 3.88
N LEU A 119 -10.79 14.99 4.09
CA LEU A 119 -10.02 14.51 5.24
C LEU A 119 -8.66 15.20 5.41
N TYR A 120 -7.95 15.45 4.31
CA TYR A 120 -6.63 16.08 4.38
C TYR A 120 -6.70 17.49 4.99
N LYS A 121 -7.79 18.25 4.82
CA LYS A 121 -7.96 19.56 5.46
C LYS A 121 -8.25 19.41 6.96
N LEU A 122 -9.03 18.40 7.35
CA LEU A 122 -9.31 18.10 8.77
C LEU A 122 -8.04 17.69 9.52
N TRP A 123 -7.13 16.98 8.88
CA TRP A 123 -5.82 16.61 9.44
C TRP A 123 -4.78 17.75 9.38
N GLY A 124 -5.20 18.97 9.02
CA GLY A 124 -4.35 20.17 9.01
C GLY A 124 -3.57 20.42 7.72
N GLY A 125 -3.95 19.77 6.62
CA GLY A 125 -3.18 19.66 5.37
C GLY A 125 -2.53 20.94 4.86
N GLY A 126 -1.24 20.83 4.52
CA GLY A 126 -0.41 21.93 4.01
C GLY A 126 -0.13 21.92 2.50
N LYS A 127 -0.64 20.91 1.77
CA LYS A 127 -0.48 20.80 0.31
C LYS A 127 -1.78 20.30 -0.31
N ASP A 128 -2.14 20.85 -1.48
CA ASP A 128 -3.34 20.44 -2.22
C ASP A 128 -3.06 19.37 -3.29
N LYS A 129 -1.78 19.01 -3.49
CA LYS A 129 -1.34 17.92 -4.37
C LYS A 129 -0.08 17.24 -3.84
N VAL A 130 0.08 15.96 -4.16
CA VAL A 130 1.28 15.15 -3.86
C VAL A 130 1.76 14.47 -5.14
N PRO A 131 3.09 14.39 -5.39
CA PRO A 131 3.61 13.60 -6.50
C PRO A 131 3.25 12.13 -6.35
N ALA A 132 2.84 11.49 -7.45
CA ALA A 132 2.64 10.05 -7.53
C ALA A 132 3.80 9.42 -8.30
N TYR A 133 4.07 8.15 -8.03
CA TYR A 133 5.08 7.37 -8.74
C TYR A 133 4.48 6.09 -9.32
N ALA A 134 4.97 5.65 -10.47
CA ALA A 134 4.56 4.42 -11.10
C ALA A 134 5.24 3.24 -10.38
N SER A 135 4.49 2.48 -9.58
CA SER A 135 5.03 1.34 -8.85
C SER A 135 4.99 0.07 -9.70
N MET A 136 6.16 -0.43 -10.06
CA MET A 136 6.26 -1.67 -10.83
C MET A 136 6.08 -2.89 -9.93
N VAL A 137 5.53 -3.97 -10.50
CA VAL A 137 5.20 -5.20 -9.75
C VAL A 137 5.79 -6.46 -10.36
N ARG A 138 6.37 -6.39 -11.56
CA ARG A 138 6.99 -7.52 -12.27
C ARG A 138 8.49 -7.29 -12.41
N LEU A 139 9.26 -8.38 -12.47
CA LEU A 139 10.59 -8.36 -13.08
C LEU A 139 10.47 -8.15 -14.60
N SER A 140 11.55 -7.72 -15.23
CA SER A 140 11.64 -7.48 -16.68
C SER A 140 13.11 -7.43 -17.11
N THR A 141 13.38 -7.45 -18.41
CA THR A 141 14.74 -7.10 -18.86
C THR A 141 15.03 -5.61 -18.65
N PRO A 142 16.32 -5.19 -18.64
CA PRO A 142 16.71 -3.78 -18.67
C PRO A 142 16.04 -2.99 -19.79
N GLU A 143 16.03 -3.54 -21.00
CA GLU A 143 15.49 -2.88 -22.20
C GLU A 143 13.98 -2.68 -22.10
N GLU A 144 13.24 -3.74 -21.72
CA GLU A 144 11.78 -3.65 -21.52
C GLU A 144 11.40 -2.60 -20.47
N ARG A 145 12.22 -2.48 -19.41
CA ARG A 145 11.95 -1.51 -18.35
C ARG A 145 12.28 -0.10 -18.78
N ALA A 146 13.42 0.11 -19.43
CA ALA A 146 13.81 1.41 -19.96
C ALA A 146 12.76 1.94 -20.94
N ASP A 147 12.30 1.10 -21.87
CA ASP A 147 11.24 1.46 -22.83
C ASP A 147 9.93 1.85 -22.13
N LEU A 148 9.52 1.10 -21.10
CA LEU A 148 8.34 1.45 -20.31
C LEU A 148 8.54 2.76 -19.54
N ALA A 149 9.71 2.95 -18.95
CA ALA A 149 10.01 4.15 -18.16
C ALA A 149 9.99 5.41 -19.05
N VAL A 150 10.53 5.33 -20.27
CA VAL A 150 10.43 6.41 -21.27
C VAL A 150 8.97 6.72 -21.60
N ARG A 151 8.14 5.71 -21.88
CA ARG A 151 6.71 5.92 -22.14
C ARG A 151 5.99 6.58 -20.96
N LEU A 152 6.27 6.15 -19.73
CA LEU A 152 5.70 6.76 -18.54
C LEU A 152 6.16 8.21 -18.35
N ALA A 153 7.44 8.51 -18.63
CA ALA A 153 7.94 9.87 -18.63
C ALA A 153 7.20 10.75 -19.66
N ASP A 154 6.94 10.21 -20.86
CA ASP A 154 6.22 10.90 -21.93
C ASP A 154 4.73 11.12 -21.58
N GLU A 155 4.14 10.24 -20.75
CA GLU A 155 2.81 10.42 -20.15
C GLU A 155 2.78 11.45 -18.99
N GLY A 156 3.95 11.92 -18.55
CA GLY A 156 4.09 12.93 -17.49
C GLY A 156 4.31 12.37 -16.08
N TRP A 157 4.59 11.07 -15.95
CA TRP A 157 5.03 10.51 -14.67
C TRP A 157 6.39 11.10 -14.28
N GLN A 158 6.53 11.47 -13.01
CA GLN A 158 7.74 12.12 -12.49
C GLN A 158 8.62 11.16 -11.67
N ALA A 159 8.16 9.93 -11.45
CA ALA A 159 8.89 8.95 -10.67
C ALA A 159 8.43 7.51 -10.98
N ILE A 160 9.35 6.56 -10.88
CA ILE A 160 9.11 5.12 -11.08
C ILE A 160 9.79 4.32 -9.96
N LYS A 161 9.09 3.32 -9.40
CA LYS A 161 9.67 2.37 -8.46
C LYS A 161 9.87 1.01 -9.13
N LEU A 162 11.11 0.57 -9.21
CA LEU A 162 11.54 -0.66 -9.85
C LEU A 162 11.49 -1.84 -8.88
N ARG A 163 11.37 -3.04 -9.46
CA ARG A 163 11.54 -4.31 -8.76
C ARG A 163 12.88 -4.91 -9.17
N ILE A 164 13.73 -5.16 -8.17
CA ILE A 164 14.99 -5.89 -8.29
C ILE A 164 14.92 -7.11 -7.37
N HIS A 165 15.82 -8.07 -7.55
CA HIS A 165 16.07 -9.31 -6.77
C HIS A 165 16.48 -10.45 -7.73
N TYR A 166 17.18 -10.13 -8.82
CA TYR A 166 17.70 -11.12 -9.75
C TYR A 166 18.78 -11.99 -9.10
N GLN A 167 19.24 -13.00 -9.85
CA GLN A 167 20.21 -13.96 -9.36
C GLN A 167 21.51 -13.29 -8.87
N THR A 168 21.94 -12.22 -9.53
CA THR A 168 23.20 -11.53 -9.27
C THR A 168 23.03 -10.02 -9.12
N MET A 169 24.00 -9.37 -8.45
CA MET A 169 23.96 -7.93 -8.18
C MET A 169 24.09 -7.15 -9.46
N LYS A 170 24.90 -7.70 -10.35
CA LYS A 170 25.13 -7.17 -11.68
C LYS A 170 23.82 -7.07 -12.47
N GLU A 171 22.94 -8.05 -12.38
CA GLU A 171 21.63 -8.00 -13.05
C GLU A 171 20.71 -6.95 -12.43
N ASP A 172 20.69 -6.83 -11.09
CA ASP A 172 19.93 -5.78 -10.40
C ASP A 172 20.41 -4.38 -10.81
N VAL A 173 21.72 -4.14 -10.75
CA VAL A 173 22.35 -2.86 -11.08
C VAL A 173 22.14 -2.54 -12.57
N ALA A 174 22.31 -3.50 -13.48
CA ALA A 174 22.11 -3.27 -14.91
C ALA A 174 20.67 -2.87 -15.25
N LEU A 175 19.65 -3.44 -14.58
CA LEU A 175 18.27 -3.00 -14.73
C LEU A 175 18.11 -1.53 -14.32
N VAL A 176 18.66 -1.15 -13.16
CA VAL A 176 18.50 0.19 -12.61
C VAL A 176 19.25 1.22 -13.45
N GLU A 177 20.50 0.94 -13.80
CA GLU A 177 21.35 1.78 -14.65
C GLU A 177 20.66 2.07 -15.99
N ALA A 178 20.16 1.04 -16.68
CA ALA A 178 19.46 1.22 -17.96
C ALA A 178 18.23 2.13 -17.84
N VAL A 179 17.50 2.06 -16.73
CA VAL A 179 16.33 2.92 -16.50
C VAL A 179 16.75 4.34 -16.18
N VAL A 180 17.72 4.52 -15.29
CA VAL A 180 18.27 5.83 -14.92
C VAL A 180 18.77 6.56 -16.16
N ASP A 181 19.54 5.88 -17.01
CA ASP A 181 20.05 6.44 -18.27
C ASP A 181 18.92 6.83 -19.24
N ALA A 182 17.89 5.98 -19.37
CA ALA A 182 16.81 6.20 -20.33
C ALA A 182 15.88 7.36 -19.93
N VAL A 183 15.62 7.55 -18.64
CA VAL A 183 14.75 8.63 -18.16
C VAL A 183 15.52 9.92 -17.91
N GLY A 184 16.79 9.85 -17.51
CA GLY A 184 17.60 10.98 -17.09
C GLY A 184 16.89 11.80 -16.01
N ASP A 185 17.01 13.13 -16.07
CA ASP A 185 16.39 14.03 -15.10
C ASP A 185 14.86 14.12 -15.17
N ARG A 186 14.21 13.38 -16.10
CA ARG A 186 12.75 13.42 -16.27
C ARG A 186 12.00 12.70 -15.14
N MET A 187 12.63 11.72 -14.50
CA MET A 187 12.00 10.91 -13.45
C MET A 187 12.95 10.60 -12.31
N ALA A 188 12.44 10.63 -11.08
CA ALA A 188 13.11 9.98 -9.96
C ALA A 188 12.97 8.45 -10.05
N VAL A 189 14.05 7.72 -9.80
CA VAL A 189 14.05 6.25 -9.78
C VAL A 189 14.14 5.78 -8.33
N MET A 190 13.19 4.93 -7.93
CA MET A 190 13.20 4.22 -6.65
C MET A 190 13.32 2.73 -6.89
N VAL A 191 13.75 1.99 -5.87
CA VAL A 191 13.96 0.55 -5.96
C VAL A 191 13.35 -0.15 -4.77
N ASP A 192 12.77 -1.33 -5.00
CA ASP A 192 12.16 -2.17 -3.98
C ASP A 192 12.60 -3.63 -4.16
N ALA A 193 13.33 -4.15 -3.17
CA ALA A 193 13.79 -5.53 -3.12
C ALA A 193 12.80 -6.48 -2.41
N ASN A 194 11.67 -5.96 -1.93
CA ASN A 194 10.58 -6.71 -1.33
C ASN A 194 11.07 -7.70 -0.26
N GLN A 195 11.80 -7.17 0.72
CA GLN A 195 12.46 -7.86 1.83
C GLN A 195 13.67 -8.71 1.43
N ALA A 196 14.14 -8.58 0.19
CA ALA A 196 15.15 -9.45 -0.41
C ALA A 196 14.85 -10.93 -0.14
N GLN A 197 13.55 -11.23 -0.26
CA GLN A 197 12.85 -12.46 0.06
C GLN A 197 12.72 -12.86 1.53
N SER A 198 11.50 -13.28 1.88
CA SER A 198 11.18 -13.88 3.17
C SER A 198 11.72 -15.32 3.27
N SER A 199 12.02 -15.77 4.48
CA SER A 199 12.34 -17.18 4.78
C SER A 199 11.16 -18.15 4.63
N GLY A 200 9.97 -17.65 4.30
CA GLY A 200 8.78 -18.48 4.07
C GLY A 200 8.60 -18.89 2.61
N ASN A 201 7.94 -20.03 2.40
CA ASN A 201 7.64 -20.60 1.07
C ASN A 201 6.71 -19.74 0.18
N TRP A 202 6.31 -18.56 0.65
CA TRP A 202 5.37 -17.65 -0.02
C TRP A 202 6.07 -16.55 -0.84
N GLN A 203 7.41 -16.46 -0.77
CA GLN A 203 8.24 -15.63 -1.64
C GLN A 203 9.48 -16.40 -2.14
N PRO A 204 9.34 -17.24 -3.18
CA PRO A 204 10.45 -18.06 -3.70
C PRO A 204 11.50 -17.25 -4.46
N GLY A 205 12.79 -17.63 -4.37
CA GLY A 205 13.93 -17.17 -5.18
C GLY A 205 15.23 -16.92 -4.40
N ILE A 206 15.92 -15.79 -4.62
CA ILE A 206 17.20 -15.47 -3.98
C ILE A 206 17.04 -14.63 -2.71
N GLN A 207 17.46 -15.22 -1.59
CA GLN A 207 17.61 -14.55 -0.30
C GLN A 207 18.93 -13.80 -0.22
N TRP A 208 18.88 -12.52 0.15
CA TRP A 208 20.10 -11.74 0.28
C TRP A 208 20.70 -11.87 1.67
N THR A 209 22.03 -11.83 1.72
CA THR A 209 22.77 -11.57 2.95
C THR A 209 22.81 -10.07 3.22
N PHE A 210 23.11 -9.69 4.46
CA PHE A 210 23.43 -8.29 4.79
C PHE A 210 24.50 -7.70 3.86
N HIS A 211 25.57 -8.45 3.58
CA HIS A 211 26.64 -7.99 2.70
C HIS A 211 26.11 -7.68 1.30
N ARG A 212 25.28 -8.56 0.72
CA ARG A 212 24.66 -8.29 -0.59
C ARG A 212 23.79 -7.04 -0.53
N ALA A 213 22.91 -6.92 0.46
CA ALA A 213 22.04 -5.75 0.61
C ALA A 213 22.83 -4.43 0.73
N MET A 214 23.90 -4.43 1.52
CA MET A 214 24.78 -3.27 1.70
C MET A 214 25.51 -2.91 0.40
N GLN A 215 26.10 -3.88 -0.30
CA GLN A 215 26.78 -3.61 -1.57
C GLN A 215 25.81 -3.10 -2.62
N THR A 216 24.61 -3.68 -2.74
CA THR A 216 23.59 -3.16 -3.65
C THR A 216 23.21 -1.72 -3.27
N ALA A 217 23.02 -1.40 -1.99
CA ALA A 217 22.68 -0.05 -1.56
C ALA A 217 23.73 0.99 -2.00
N ILE A 218 25.02 0.66 -1.88
CA ILE A 218 26.13 1.52 -2.32
C ILE A 218 26.07 1.78 -3.83
N GLU A 219 25.84 0.73 -4.63
CA GLU A 219 25.72 0.87 -6.09
C GLU A 219 24.50 1.72 -6.48
N LEU A 220 23.35 1.51 -5.82
CA LEU A 220 22.13 2.29 -6.08
C LEU A 220 22.28 3.77 -5.69
N ASP A 221 23.00 4.08 -4.61
CA ASP A 221 23.31 5.46 -4.20
C ASP A 221 24.18 6.17 -5.25
N GLN A 222 25.19 5.48 -5.80
CA GLN A 222 26.02 6.00 -6.89
C GLN A 222 25.22 6.30 -8.17
N LEU A 223 24.16 5.52 -8.43
CA LEU A 223 23.23 5.73 -9.55
C LEU A 223 22.18 6.83 -9.27
N GLY A 224 22.18 7.45 -8.08
CA GLY A 224 21.24 8.49 -7.71
C GLY A 224 19.81 7.98 -7.45
N VAL A 225 19.66 6.71 -7.05
CA VAL A 225 18.36 6.15 -6.66
C VAL A 225 17.81 6.88 -5.45
N TYR A 226 16.55 7.32 -5.53
CA TYR A 226 15.93 8.17 -4.53
C TYR A 226 15.61 7.45 -3.21
N TRP A 227 15.20 6.17 -3.27
CA TRP A 227 15.18 5.30 -2.10
C TRP A 227 15.37 3.83 -2.46
N PHE A 228 15.85 3.07 -1.48
CA PHE A 228 15.91 1.62 -1.53
C PHE A 228 15.00 0.97 -0.47
N GLU A 229 13.92 0.34 -0.93
CA GLU A 229 12.83 -0.19 -0.11
C GLU A 229 13.00 -1.67 0.19
N GLU A 230 12.76 -2.03 1.46
CA GLU A 230 12.83 -3.38 2.03
C GLU A 230 14.03 -4.21 1.52
N PRO A 231 15.29 -3.79 1.77
CA PRO A 231 16.48 -4.51 1.32
C PRO A 231 16.76 -5.81 2.10
N LEU A 232 16.04 -6.02 3.20
CA LEU A 232 16.16 -7.15 4.13
C LEU A 232 14.78 -7.45 4.75
N PRO A 233 14.61 -8.60 5.44
CA PRO A 233 13.38 -8.93 6.16
C PRO A 233 12.90 -7.81 7.09
N ARG A 234 11.57 -7.61 7.16
CA ARG A 234 10.92 -6.52 7.92
C ARG A 234 11.31 -6.37 9.40
N PHE A 235 11.89 -7.40 10.01
CA PHE A 235 12.31 -7.41 11.42
C PHE A 235 13.83 -7.34 11.61
N ALA A 236 14.61 -7.21 10.53
CA ALA A 236 16.07 -7.04 10.57
C ALA A 236 16.47 -5.61 10.98
N PHE A 237 15.87 -5.08 12.05
CA PHE A 237 15.96 -3.66 12.43
C PHE A 237 17.39 -3.15 12.56
N ALA A 238 18.28 -3.93 13.20
CA ALA A 238 19.67 -3.54 13.39
C ALA A 238 20.43 -3.44 12.05
N ASP A 239 20.20 -4.38 11.15
CA ASP A 239 20.86 -4.41 9.85
C ASP A 239 20.30 -3.36 8.89
N LEU A 240 18.98 -3.11 8.93
CA LEU A 240 18.35 -2.00 8.21
C LEU A 240 18.89 -0.65 8.68
N ALA A 241 19.07 -0.47 9.99
CA ALA A 241 19.69 0.75 10.53
C ALA A 241 21.14 0.93 10.07
N ARG A 242 21.90 -0.17 9.93
CA ARG A 242 23.28 -0.15 9.42
C ARG A 242 23.35 0.18 7.93
N ILE A 243 22.39 -0.28 7.11
CA ILE A 243 22.31 0.07 5.68
C ILE A 243 22.00 1.55 5.48
N ASN A 244 21.23 2.15 6.37
CA ASN A 244 20.82 3.56 6.29
C ASN A 244 21.86 4.54 6.90
N ALA A 245 22.95 4.05 7.49
CA ALA A 245 23.95 4.87 8.19
C ALA A 245 25.01 5.42 7.25
#